data_AF-A0A4V2AGK8-F1
#
_entry.id   AF-A0A4V2AGK8-F1
#
_cell.length_a   1.000
_cell.length_b   1.000
_cell.length_c   1.000
_cell.angle_alpha   90.00
_cell.angle_beta   90.00
_cell.angle_gamma   90.00
#
_symmetry.space_group_name_H-M   'P 1'
#
loop_
_entity.id
_entity.type
_entity.pdbx_description
1 polymer ?
#
loop_
_entity_poly.entity_id
_entity_poly.type
_entity_poly.pdbx_seq_one_letter_code
_entity_poly.pdbx_strand_id
1 'polypeptide(L)'
;MRQQLAAAPALALLLADAMPQLVWIADLTGTVTYFNSRVHEFDGARRHADGYWEWQEMVHPDDLAATADAWTLARGTGARFEVEHRMRLANGRYEWHLTRALPQTDDLGLVQQWFGTATNIHQQKETERVLRESEERFRLLTNSIPQIVWTTGPDGKTEYINDRWLNYTGQAATDTAGRV
;
A
#
# COMPACT_ATOMS: atom_id res chain seq x y z
N MET A 1 -14.60 41.31 -10.29
CA MET A 1 -13.68 40.36 -9.61
C MET A 1 -14.06 40.29 -8.13
N ARG A 2 -15.03 39.44 -7.78
CA ARG A 2 -15.42 39.05 -6.40
C ARG A 2 -16.64 38.12 -6.49
N GLN A 3 -16.42 36.84 -6.79
CA GLN A 3 -17.41 35.77 -6.63
C GLN A 3 -16.68 34.42 -6.66
N GLN A 4 -16.07 34.06 -5.55
CA GLN A 4 -15.54 32.72 -5.29
C GLN A 4 -15.24 32.66 -3.79
N LEU A 5 -16.14 32.06 -2.99
CA LEU A 5 -15.81 31.34 -1.75
C LEU A 5 -17.05 30.76 -1.01
N ALA A 6 -18.20 30.57 -1.67
CA ALA A 6 -19.35 29.89 -1.08
C ALA A 6 -19.52 28.42 -1.53
N ALA A 7 -18.68 27.93 -2.45
CA ALA A 7 -18.77 26.58 -3.02
C ALA A 7 -17.76 25.57 -2.43
N ALA A 8 -16.93 25.98 -1.46
CA ALA A 8 -15.76 25.23 -1.01
C ALA A 8 -16.06 23.83 -0.40
N PRO A 9 -17.06 23.63 0.48
CA PRO A 9 -17.26 22.33 1.13
C PRO A 9 -17.87 21.27 0.20
N ALA A 10 -18.83 21.65 -0.66
CA ALA A 10 -19.46 20.71 -1.59
C ALA A 10 -18.49 20.18 -2.66
N LEU A 11 -17.59 21.06 -3.15
CA LEU A 11 -16.56 20.66 -4.10
C LEU A 11 -15.53 19.70 -3.48
N ALA A 12 -15.11 19.94 -2.24
CA ALA A 12 -14.16 19.06 -1.55
C ALA A 12 -14.72 17.65 -1.33
N LEU A 13 -16.00 17.54 -0.95
CA LEU A 13 -16.68 16.24 -0.82
C LEU A 13 -16.82 15.54 -2.19
N LEU A 14 -17.17 16.28 -3.25
CA LEU A 14 -17.24 15.72 -4.60
C LEU A 14 -15.88 15.19 -5.08
N LEU A 15 -14.79 15.92 -4.79
CA LEU A 15 -13.43 15.44 -5.09
C LEU A 15 -13.09 14.20 -4.28
N ALA A 16 -13.48 14.15 -3.00
CA ALA A 16 -13.28 12.97 -2.16
C ALA A 16 -14.03 11.74 -2.69
N ASP A 17 -15.27 11.91 -3.12
CA ASP A 17 -16.08 10.83 -3.70
C ASP A 17 -15.63 10.39 -5.10
N ALA A 18 -15.03 11.31 -5.88
CA ALA A 18 -14.48 10.99 -7.19
C ALA A 18 -13.16 10.21 -7.11
N MET A 19 -12.48 10.21 -5.96
CA MET A 19 -11.25 9.43 -5.77
C MET A 19 -11.55 7.92 -5.77
N PRO A 20 -10.71 7.09 -6.42
CA PRO A 20 -10.92 5.64 -6.47
C PRO A 20 -10.57 4.92 -5.16
N GLN A 21 -10.04 5.65 -4.17
CA GLN A 21 -9.57 5.14 -2.89
C GLN A 21 -10.51 5.57 -1.76
N LEU A 22 -10.52 4.81 -0.67
CA LEU A 22 -11.22 5.23 0.55
C LEU A 22 -10.51 6.47 1.09
N VAL A 23 -11.27 7.52 1.38
CA VAL A 23 -10.75 8.78 1.93
C VAL A 23 -11.38 9.00 3.29
N TRP A 24 -10.59 9.42 4.26
CA TRP A 24 -11.04 9.63 5.62
C TRP A 24 -10.41 10.86 6.26
N ILE A 25 -11.13 11.41 7.23
CA ILE A 25 -10.66 12.51 8.07
C ILE A 25 -10.75 12.08 9.52
N ALA A 26 -9.70 12.34 10.30
CA ALA A 26 -9.71 12.16 11.74
C ALA A 26 -9.46 13.48 12.46
N ASP A 27 -10.02 13.60 13.66
CA ASP A 27 -9.79 14.74 14.54
C ASP A 27 -8.43 14.66 15.26
N LEU A 28 -8.20 15.57 16.21
CA LEU A 28 -7.01 15.60 17.06
C LEU A 28 -6.85 14.37 17.95
N THR A 29 -7.97 13.77 18.34
CA THR A 29 -7.97 12.55 19.14
C THR A 29 -7.65 11.33 18.28
N GLY A 30 -7.55 11.47 16.95
CA GLY A 30 -7.32 10.36 16.05
C GLY A 30 -8.56 9.56 15.72
N THR A 31 -9.73 10.07 16.11
CA THR A 31 -11.01 9.42 15.85
C THR A 31 -11.52 9.87 14.50
N VAL A 32 -11.92 8.91 13.66
CA VAL A 32 -12.37 9.19 12.30
C VAL A 32 -13.74 9.89 12.37
N THR A 33 -13.85 11.05 11.73
CA THR A 33 -15.09 11.86 11.67
C THR A 33 -15.80 11.75 10.33
N TYR A 34 -15.08 11.32 9.29
CA TYR A 34 -15.60 11.25 7.94
C TYR A 34 -14.96 10.10 7.16
N PHE A 35 -15.78 9.44 6.33
CA PHE A 35 -15.36 8.66 5.18
C PHE A 35 -16.08 9.16 3.93
N ASN A 36 -15.43 9.06 2.77
CA ASN A 36 -16.12 9.21 1.50
C ASN A 36 -17.08 8.03 1.22
N SER A 37 -17.87 8.15 0.15
CA SER A 37 -18.87 7.18 -0.27
C SER A 37 -18.33 5.76 -0.49
N ARG A 38 -17.02 5.60 -0.70
CA ARG A 38 -16.38 4.29 -0.82
C ARG A 38 -16.39 3.45 0.45
N VAL A 39 -16.73 4.02 1.61
CA VAL A 39 -16.86 3.24 2.86
C VAL A 39 -17.83 2.06 2.72
N HIS A 40 -18.83 2.17 1.82
CA HIS A 40 -19.77 1.10 1.50
C HIS A 40 -19.12 -0.13 0.86
N GLU A 41 -17.90 -0.02 0.33
CA GLU A 41 -17.13 -1.14 -0.22
C GLU A 41 -16.51 -2.01 0.87
N PHE A 42 -16.52 -1.54 2.12
CA PHE A 42 -15.91 -2.18 3.27
C PHE A 42 -16.94 -2.65 4.29
N ASP A 43 -16.62 -3.75 4.98
CA ASP A 43 -17.38 -4.21 6.14
C ASP A 43 -16.64 -3.87 7.44
N GLY A 44 -17.38 -3.64 8.52
CA GLY A 44 -16.83 -3.28 9.84
C GLY A 44 -16.70 -1.77 10.09
N ALA A 45 -17.00 -0.92 9.10
CA ALA A 45 -17.10 0.52 9.33
C ALA A 45 -18.39 0.82 10.11
N ARG A 46 -18.28 1.24 11.37
CA ARG A 46 -19.47 1.59 12.19
C ARG A 46 -19.48 3.06 12.48
N ARG A 47 -20.62 3.70 12.22
CA ARG A 47 -20.85 5.09 12.59
C ARG A 47 -21.63 5.16 13.91
N HIS A 48 -21.08 5.88 14.87
CA HIS A 48 -21.69 6.15 16.16
C HIS A 48 -22.71 7.30 16.10
N ALA A 49 -23.56 7.40 17.13
CA ALA A 49 -24.61 8.42 17.23
C ALA A 49 -24.04 9.84 17.35
N ASP A 50 -22.81 9.98 17.87
CA ASP A 50 -22.05 11.23 17.97
C ASP A 50 -21.38 11.65 16.64
N GLY A 51 -21.49 10.81 15.60
CA GLY A 51 -21.00 11.07 14.25
C GLY A 51 -19.59 10.54 13.96
N TYR A 52 -18.89 9.98 14.94
CA TYR A 52 -17.58 9.36 14.76
C TYR A 52 -17.68 7.95 14.18
N TRP A 53 -16.57 7.46 13.65
CA TRP A 53 -16.46 6.14 13.05
C TRP A 53 -15.47 5.24 13.78
N GLU A 54 -15.84 3.96 13.92
CA GLU A 54 -14.95 2.86 14.25
C GLU A 54 -14.43 2.22 12.96
N TRP A 55 -13.11 2.07 12.89
CA TRP A 55 -12.40 1.48 11.74
C TRP A 55 -11.73 0.16 12.09
N GLN A 56 -11.63 -0.20 13.37
CA GLN A 56 -10.86 -1.34 13.86
C GLN A 56 -11.35 -2.65 13.26
N GLU A 57 -12.66 -2.81 13.07
CA GLU A 57 -13.24 -4.01 12.46
C GLU A 57 -13.15 -4.04 10.93
N MET A 58 -12.71 -2.94 10.31
CA MET A 58 -12.36 -2.94 8.88
C MET A 58 -10.99 -3.57 8.66
N VAL A 59 -10.15 -3.69 9.68
CA VAL A 59 -8.78 -4.21 9.57
C VAL A 59 -8.74 -5.68 9.99
N HIS A 60 -7.94 -6.49 9.29
CA HIS A 60 -7.73 -7.89 9.66
C HIS A 60 -7.20 -8.00 11.10
N PRO A 61 -7.69 -8.95 11.93
CA PRO A 61 -7.30 -9.07 13.34
C PRO A 61 -5.79 -9.10 13.59
N ASP A 62 -5.05 -9.87 12.77
CA ASP A 62 -3.58 -9.95 12.87
C ASP A 62 -2.85 -8.63 12.61
N ASP A 63 -3.44 -7.74 11.80
CA ASP A 63 -2.81 -6.48 11.37
C ASP A 63 -3.25 -5.31 12.27
N LEU A 64 -4.30 -5.51 13.08
CA LEU A 64 -4.96 -4.46 13.86
C LEU A 64 -4.02 -3.85 14.91
N ALA A 65 -3.32 -4.69 15.68
CA ALA A 65 -2.43 -4.22 16.76
C ALA A 65 -1.31 -3.33 16.19
N ALA A 66 -0.60 -3.82 15.18
CA ALA A 66 0.47 -3.07 14.53
C ALA A 66 -0.04 -1.77 13.87
N THR A 67 -1.22 -1.80 13.25
CA THR A 67 -1.86 -0.61 12.68
C THR A 67 -2.18 0.43 13.76
N ALA A 68 -2.77 0.00 14.88
CA ALA A 68 -3.17 0.89 15.97
C ALA A 68 -1.95 1.51 16.67
N ASP A 69 -0.86 0.75 16.84
CA ASP A 69 0.39 1.24 17.40
C ASP A 69 1.03 2.29 16.50
N ALA A 70 1.11 2.01 15.19
CA ALA A 70 1.60 2.96 14.20
C ALA A 70 0.75 4.24 14.15
N TRP A 71 -0.58 4.11 14.26
CA TRP A 71 -1.47 5.26 14.30
C TRP A 71 -1.27 6.09 15.57
N THR A 72 -1.09 5.43 16.71
CA THR A 72 -0.82 6.11 17.99
C THR A 72 0.51 6.85 17.96
N LEU A 73 1.56 6.24 17.38
CA LEU A 73 2.85 6.88 17.19
C LEU A 73 2.78 8.10 16.26
N ALA A 74 2.11 7.97 15.11
CA ALA A 74 1.94 9.07 14.16
C ALA A 74 1.23 10.27 14.82
N ARG A 75 0.14 10.02 15.56
CA ARG A 75 -0.58 11.05 16.31
C ARG A 75 0.27 11.71 17.39
N GLY A 76 1.04 10.94 18.14
CA GLY A 76 1.88 11.46 19.22
C GLY A 76 3.07 12.28 18.72
N THR A 77 3.55 12.01 17.51
CA THR A 77 4.73 12.67 16.93
C THR A 77 4.40 13.75 15.90
N GLY A 78 3.18 13.75 15.35
CA GLY A 78 2.82 14.54 14.18
C GLY A 78 3.52 14.05 12.89
N ALA A 79 4.12 12.87 12.89
CA ALA A 79 4.74 12.30 11.70
C ALA A 79 3.69 11.72 10.75
N ARG A 80 4.03 11.59 9.46
CA ARG A 80 3.16 10.90 8.49
C ARG A 80 2.83 9.48 8.98
N PHE A 81 1.57 9.10 8.84
CA PHE A 81 1.12 7.72 9.05
C PHE A 81 1.20 6.95 7.74
N GLU A 82 1.78 5.75 7.75
CA GLU A 82 1.86 4.87 6.59
C GLU A 82 1.94 3.41 7.04
N VAL A 83 1.00 2.59 6.57
CA VAL A 83 0.96 1.14 6.82
C VAL A 83 0.40 0.40 5.60
N GLU A 84 0.84 -0.83 5.42
CA GLU A 84 0.16 -1.80 4.55
C GLU A 84 -0.54 -2.81 5.44
N HIS A 85 -1.86 -2.96 5.27
CA HIS A 85 -2.66 -3.89 6.06
C HIS A 85 -3.81 -4.45 5.25
N ARG A 86 -4.37 -5.57 5.71
CA ARG A 86 -5.53 -6.17 5.08
C ARG A 86 -6.80 -5.51 5.59
N MET A 87 -7.61 -5.00 4.67
CA MET A 87 -8.93 -4.45 4.98
C MET A 87 -10.03 -5.40 4.51
N ARG A 88 -11.11 -5.47 5.29
CA ARG A 88 -12.27 -6.32 5.04
C ARG A 88 -13.26 -5.63 4.10
N LEU A 89 -13.47 -6.23 2.95
CA LEU A 89 -14.45 -5.77 1.98
C LEU A 89 -15.88 -6.19 2.39
N ALA A 90 -16.88 -5.56 1.80
CA ALA A 90 -18.31 -5.86 2.01
C ALA A 90 -18.68 -7.32 1.70
N ASN A 91 -17.88 -8.01 0.87
CA ASN A 91 -18.05 -9.43 0.56
C ASN A 91 -17.36 -10.38 1.57
N GLY A 92 -16.75 -9.84 2.63
CA GLY A 92 -16.04 -10.59 3.67
C GLY A 92 -14.60 -10.99 3.31
N ARG A 93 -14.13 -10.75 2.08
CA ARG A 93 -12.73 -10.99 1.70
C ARG A 93 -11.84 -9.90 2.29
N TYR A 94 -10.59 -10.28 2.54
CA TYR A 94 -9.55 -9.35 2.94
C TYR A 94 -8.65 -9.02 1.76
N GLU A 95 -8.44 -7.74 1.51
CA GLU A 95 -7.55 -7.25 0.46
C GLU A 95 -6.53 -6.28 1.03
N TRP A 96 -5.30 -6.33 0.49
CA TRP A 96 -4.22 -5.46 0.95
C TRP A 96 -4.46 -4.02 0.55
N HIS A 97 -4.33 -3.11 1.52
CA HIS A 97 -4.44 -1.68 1.34
C HIS A 97 -3.22 -0.97 1.89
N LEU A 98 -2.76 0.03 1.15
CA LEU A 98 -1.79 1.02 1.62
C LEU A 98 -2.56 2.19 2.22
N THR A 99 -2.50 2.32 3.54
CA THR A 99 -3.14 3.42 4.27
C THR A 99 -2.11 4.46 4.64
N ARG A 100 -2.35 5.70 4.20
CA ARG A 100 -1.50 6.86 4.47
C ARG A 100 -2.31 7.99 5.07
N ALA A 101 -1.73 8.74 6.00
CA ALA A 101 -2.34 9.98 6.48
C ALA A 101 -1.31 11.06 6.81
N LEU A 102 -1.72 12.31 6.58
CA LEU A 102 -0.94 13.51 6.85
C LEU A 102 -1.68 14.42 7.83
N PRO A 103 -0.98 15.03 8.79
CA PRO A 103 -1.57 16.06 9.63
C PRO A 103 -1.75 17.35 8.84
N GLN A 104 -2.89 18.00 8.99
CA GLN A 104 -3.09 19.40 8.64
C GLN A 104 -2.74 20.24 9.86
N THR A 105 -1.81 21.17 9.71
CA THR A 105 -1.42 22.11 10.77
C THR A 105 -1.99 23.50 10.52
N ASP A 106 -2.19 24.27 11.58
CA ASP A 106 -2.39 25.72 11.50
C ASP A 106 -1.07 26.49 11.24
N ASP A 107 -1.17 27.82 11.18
CA ASP A 107 -0.04 28.73 10.99
C ASP A 107 0.98 28.70 12.15
N LEU A 108 0.58 28.14 13.31
CA LEU A 108 1.43 27.97 14.49
C LEU A 108 2.07 26.57 14.54
N GLY A 109 1.81 25.71 13.55
CA GLY A 109 2.33 24.35 13.47
C GLY A 109 1.56 23.35 14.35
N LEU A 110 0.42 23.73 14.93
CA LEU A 110 -0.42 22.83 15.69
C LEU A 110 -1.29 22.01 14.75
N VAL A 111 -1.28 20.69 14.91
CA VAL A 111 -2.17 19.80 14.18
C VAL A 111 -3.62 20.20 14.48
N GLN A 112 -4.45 20.30 13.46
CA GLN A 112 -5.90 20.55 13.53
C GLN A 112 -6.69 19.28 13.24
N GLN A 113 -6.31 18.54 12.19
CA GLN A 113 -6.97 17.33 11.71
C GLN A 113 -5.99 16.45 10.94
N TRP A 114 -6.40 15.21 10.65
CA TRP A 114 -5.65 14.27 9.81
C TRP A 114 -6.44 13.94 8.57
N PHE A 115 -5.78 13.94 7.42
CA PHE A 115 -6.35 13.51 6.15
C PHE A 115 -5.67 12.22 5.71
N GLY A 116 -6.47 11.19 5.46
CA GLY A 116 -5.95 9.89 5.10
C GLY A 116 -6.67 9.24 3.93
N THR A 117 -5.97 8.27 3.36
CA THR A 117 -6.43 7.50 2.22
C THR A 117 -6.05 6.04 2.40
N ALA A 118 -6.92 5.11 2.02
CA ALA A 118 -6.60 3.69 1.90
C ALA A 118 -6.71 3.25 0.44
N THR A 119 -5.57 2.95 -0.18
CA THR A 119 -5.45 2.55 -1.59
C THR A 119 -5.36 1.04 -1.68
N ASN A 120 -6.22 0.39 -2.45
CA ASN A 120 -6.12 -1.05 -2.69
C ASN A 120 -4.85 -1.37 -3.48
N ILE A 121 -3.99 -2.20 -2.91
CA ILE A 121 -2.73 -2.69 -3.51
C ILE A 121 -2.72 -4.23 -3.64
N HIS A 122 -3.88 -4.88 -3.51
CA HIS A 122 -3.99 -6.34 -3.52
C HIS A 122 -3.51 -6.94 -4.84
N GLN A 123 -3.98 -6.41 -5.98
CA GLN A 123 -3.57 -6.90 -7.28
C GLN A 123 -2.06 -6.71 -7.53
N GLN A 124 -1.48 -5.61 -7.04
CA GLN A 124 -0.04 -5.39 -7.11
C GLN A 124 0.71 -6.47 -6.33
N LYS A 125 0.33 -6.71 -5.07
CA LYS A 125 0.96 -7.74 -4.24
C LYS A 125 0.80 -9.15 -4.80
N GLU A 126 -0.37 -9.50 -5.34
CA GLU A 126 -0.56 -10.82 -5.98
C GLU A 126 0.29 -10.96 -7.24
N THR A 127 0.41 -9.90 -8.05
CA THR A 127 1.27 -9.92 -9.25
C THR A 127 2.74 -10.08 -8.86
N GLU A 128 3.22 -9.34 -7.87
CA GLU A 128 4.58 -9.47 -7.34
C GLU A 128 4.84 -10.86 -6.75
N ARG A 129 3.86 -11.44 -6.05
CA ARG A 129 3.96 -12.80 -5.48
C ARG A 129 4.08 -13.84 -6.58
N VAL A 130 3.18 -13.82 -7.57
CA VAL A 130 3.19 -14.77 -8.69
C VAL A 130 4.49 -14.65 -9.50
N LEU A 131 4.96 -13.42 -9.74
CA LEU A 131 6.23 -13.19 -10.41
C LEU A 131 7.40 -13.81 -9.63
N ARG A 132 7.49 -13.53 -8.33
CA ARG A 132 8.53 -14.09 -7.46
C ARG A 132 8.51 -15.61 -7.44
N GLU A 133 7.34 -16.23 -7.27
CA GLU A 133 7.19 -17.69 -7.28
C GLU A 133 7.60 -18.29 -8.63
N SER A 134 7.29 -17.62 -9.73
CA SER A 134 7.71 -18.04 -11.06
C SER A 134 9.24 -17.95 -11.24
N GLU A 135 9.86 -16.86 -10.78
CA GLU A 135 11.31 -16.67 -10.83
C GLU A 135 12.05 -17.69 -9.97
N GLU A 136 11.56 -17.94 -8.75
CA GLU A 136 12.11 -18.96 -7.84
C GLU A 136 11.98 -20.37 -8.44
N ARG A 137 10.81 -20.70 -8.98
CA ARG A 137 10.58 -21.99 -9.64
C ARG A 137 11.48 -22.16 -10.86
N PHE A 138 11.63 -21.13 -11.68
CA PHE A 138 12.54 -21.15 -12.82
C PHE A 138 13.97 -21.43 -12.37
N ARG A 139 14.46 -20.69 -11.36
CA ARG A 139 15.82 -20.87 -10.80
C ARG A 139 16.03 -22.27 -10.23
N LEU A 140 15.05 -22.83 -9.55
CA LEU A 140 15.13 -24.20 -9.02
C LEU A 140 15.24 -25.23 -10.14
N LEU A 141 14.43 -25.10 -11.20
CA LEU A 141 14.44 -26.02 -12.34
C LEU A 141 15.79 -25.97 -13.08
N THR A 142 16.27 -24.78 -13.43
CA THR A 142 17.55 -24.62 -14.13
C THR A 142 18.76 -25.03 -13.30
N ASN A 143 18.72 -24.87 -11.97
CA ASN A 143 19.78 -25.35 -11.08
C ASN A 143 19.74 -26.87 -10.85
N SER A 144 18.57 -27.49 -11.00
CA SER A 144 18.41 -28.94 -10.82
C SER A 144 19.00 -29.78 -11.94
N ILE A 145 19.11 -29.21 -13.15
CA ILE A 145 19.72 -29.90 -14.30
C ILE A 145 21.26 -29.79 -14.27
N PRO A 146 21.99 -30.81 -14.76
CA PRO A 146 23.45 -30.80 -14.80
C PRO A 146 24.03 -29.97 -15.95
N GLN A 147 23.21 -29.20 -16.66
CA GLN A 147 23.60 -28.39 -17.82
C GLN A 147 23.73 -26.92 -17.43
N ILE A 148 24.59 -26.20 -18.15
CA ILE A 148 24.68 -24.74 -18.07
C ILE A 148 23.49 -24.15 -18.81
N VAL A 149 22.74 -23.29 -18.14
CA VAL A 149 21.62 -22.55 -18.72
C VAL A 149 21.94 -21.07 -18.62
N TRP A 150 21.78 -20.36 -19.73
CA TRP A 150 21.86 -18.91 -19.76
C TRP A 150 20.77 -18.34 -20.67
N THR A 151 20.37 -17.10 -20.40
CA THR A 151 19.52 -16.31 -21.32
C THR A 151 20.24 -15.02 -21.68
N THR A 152 19.99 -14.55 -22.89
CA THR A 152 20.51 -13.28 -23.39
C THR A 152 19.37 -12.41 -23.89
N GLY A 153 19.44 -11.12 -23.60
CA GLY A 153 18.53 -10.13 -24.14
C GLY A 153 18.75 -9.90 -25.65
N PRO A 154 17.88 -9.12 -26.31
CA PRO A 154 18.01 -8.78 -27.72
C PRO A 154 19.29 -8.01 -28.08
N ASP A 155 19.94 -7.38 -27.10
CA ASP A 155 21.22 -6.68 -27.24
C ASP A 155 22.45 -7.59 -27.10
N GLY A 156 22.23 -8.91 -26.94
CA GLY A 156 23.26 -9.92 -26.78
C GLY A 156 23.83 -10.01 -25.36
N LYS A 157 23.35 -9.20 -24.40
CA LYS A 157 23.83 -9.26 -23.02
C LYS A 157 23.20 -10.41 -22.26
N THR A 158 24.00 -11.08 -21.45
CA THR A 158 23.55 -12.11 -20.51
C THR A 158 22.59 -11.52 -19.47
N GLU A 159 21.36 -12.04 -19.42
CA GLU A 159 20.31 -11.65 -18.47
C GLU A 159 20.20 -12.66 -17.31
N TYR A 160 20.51 -13.92 -17.57
CA TYR A 160 20.44 -14.98 -16.58
C TYR A 160 21.53 -16.02 -16.83
N ILE A 161 22.11 -16.55 -15.74
CA ILE A 161 22.90 -17.78 -15.72
C ILE A 161 22.49 -18.62 -14.51
N ASN A 162 22.52 -19.94 -14.63
CA ASN A 162 22.32 -20.85 -13.50
C ASN A 162 23.64 -21.10 -12.73
N ASP A 163 23.56 -21.73 -11.56
CA ASP A 163 24.72 -21.95 -10.68
C ASP A 163 25.76 -22.90 -11.31
N ARG A 164 25.37 -23.68 -12.32
CA ARG A 164 26.29 -24.53 -13.09
C ARG A 164 27.32 -23.70 -13.86
N TRP A 165 26.94 -22.51 -14.35
CA TRP A 165 27.87 -21.59 -14.99
C TRP A 165 29.03 -21.24 -14.05
N LEU A 166 28.73 -20.82 -12.82
CA LEU A 166 29.74 -20.48 -11.82
C LEU A 166 30.63 -21.69 -11.51
N ASN A 167 30.04 -22.86 -11.29
CA ASN A 167 30.79 -24.08 -11.00
C ASN A 167 31.75 -24.48 -12.13
N TYR A 168 31.38 -24.23 -13.38
CA TYR A 168 32.18 -24.60 -14.54
C TYR A 168 33.20 -23.54 -14.95
N THR A 169 32.81 -22.26 -14.93
CA THR A 169 33.63 -21.15 -15.44
C THR A 169 34.40 -20.40 -14.35
N GLY A 170 34.00 -20.55 -13.08
CA GLY A 170 34.51 -19.76 -11.95
C GLY A 170 34.02 -18.31 -11.91
N GLN A 171 33.14 -17.89 -12.84
CA GLN A 171 32.65 -16.52 -12.93
C GLN A 171 31.26 -16.39 -12.32
N ALA A 172 31.05 -15.37 -11.49
CA ALA A 172 29.74 -15.07 -10.93
C ALA A 172 28.86 -14.35 -11.96
N ALA A 173 27.54 -14.36 -11.72
CA ALA A 173 26.57 -13.65 -12.58
C ALA A 173 26.85 -12.15 -12.67
N THR A 174 27.38 -11.57 -11.60
CA THR A 174 27.82 -10.17 -11.55
C THR A 174 29.04 -9.88 -12.44
N ASP A 175 29.85 -10.88 -12.76
CA ASP A 175 31.09 -10.71 -13.55
C ASP A 175 30.84 -10.85 -15.06
N THR A 176 29.68 -11.40 -15.43
CA THR A 176 29.28 -11.72 -16.82
C THR A 176 28.21 -10.78 -17.37
N ALA A 177 27.62 -9.92 -16.53
CA ALA A 177 26.67 -8.89 -16.97
C ALA A 177 27.37 -7.91 -17.94
N GLY A 178 27.11 -8.08 -19.24
CA GLY A 178 27.60 -7.18 -20.30
C GLY A 178 28.84 -7.63 -21.08
N ARG A 179 29.30 -8.88 -20.94
CA ARG A 179 30.31 -9.46 -21.84
C ARG A 179 29.65 -10.35 -22.89
N VAL A 180 29.97 -10.04 -24.15
CA VAL A 180 29.61 -10.78 -25.37
C VAL A 180 30.33 -12.12 -25.39
#